data_AF-A0A654ZXX3-F1
#
_entry.id   AF-A0A654ZXX3-F1
#
_cell.length_a   1.000
_cell.length_b   1.000
_cell.length_c   1.000
_cell.angle_alpha   90.00
_cell.angle_beta   90.00
_cell.angle_gamma   90.00
#
_symmetry.space_group_name_H-M   'P 1'
#
loop_
_entity.id
_entity.type
_entity.pdbx_description
1 polymer ?
#
loop_
_entity_poly.entity_id
_entity_poly.type
_entity_poly.pdbx_seq_one_letter_code
_entity_poly.pdbx_strand_id
1 'polypeptide(L)' 'MLRVPANRSALDVMLDWDPTTAYSCQQGFCGTCKVRVLAGQVDRRGRIIEGDNEMLVCVSRAVSGRVVIDA' A
#
# COMPACT_ATOMS: atom_id res chain seq x y z
N MET A 1 -11.83 1.15 -8.82
CA MET A 1 -10.72 0.16 -8.88
C MET A 1 -9.53 0.85 -9.52
N LEU A 2 -8.41 0.95 -8.79
CA LEU A 2 -7.19 1.57 -9.31
C LEU A 2 -6.28 0.48 -9.91
N ARG A 3 -5.70 0.76 -11.09
CA ARG A 3 -4.69 -0.12 -11.69
C ARG A 3 -3.30 0.37 -11.28
N VAL A 4 -2.53 -0.51 -10.64
CA VAL A 4 -1.16 -0.19 -10.19
C VAL A 4 -0.16 -0.83 -11.16
N PRO A 5 0.50 -0.06 -12.05
CA PRO A 5 1.48 -0.61 -12.98
C PRO A 5 2.77 -1.01 -12.23
N ALA A 6 3.58 -1.89 -12.83
CA ALA A 6 4.76 -2.46 -12.19
C ALA A 6 5.80 -1.41 -11.74
N ASN A 7 5.85 -0.26 -12.42
CA ASN A 7 6.80 0.83 -12.17
C ASN A 7 6.30 1.91 -11.19
N ARG A 8 5.11 1.75 -10.60
CA ARG A 8 4.55 2.69 -9.61
C ARG A 8 4.11 1.96 -8.36
N SER A 9 4.16 2.62 -7.20
CA SER A 9 3.58 2.09 -5.97
C SER A 9 2.06 2.25 -5.97
N ALA A 10 1.35 1.58 -5.05
CA ALA A 10 -0.07 1.83 -4.85
C ALA A 10 -0.29 3.27 -4.31
N LEU A 11 0.60 3.75 -3.44
CA LEU A 11 0.61 5.14 -2.96
C LEU A 11 0.64 6.15 -4.11
N ASP A 12 1.53 5.97 -5.10
CA ASP A 12 1.63 6.91 -6.22
C ASP A 12 0.31 7.02 -6.98
N VAL A 13 -0.36 5.89 -7.20
CA VAL A 13 -1.65 5.86 -7.91
C VAL A 13 -2.78 6.41 -7.05
N MET A 14 -2.72 6.24 -5.72
CA MET A 14 -3.67 6.85 -4.79
C MET A 14 -3.54 8.37 -4.77
N LEU A 15 -2.31 8.92 -4.77
CA LEU A 15 -2.06 10.36 -4.78
C LEU A 15 -2.52 11.07 -6.05
N ASP A 16 -2.54 10.38 -7.20
CA ASP A 16 -3.16 10.90 -8.43
C ASP A 16 -4.66 11.17 -8.25
N TRP A 17 -5.32 10.44 -7.35
CA TRP A 17 -6.77 10.49 -7.14
C TRP A 17 -7.16 11.31 -5.89
N ASP A 18 -6.41 11.13 -4.79
CA ASP A 18 -6.53 11.89 -3.55
C ASP A 18 -5.14 12.36 -3.08
N PRO A 19 -4.77 13.63 -3.39
CA PRO A 19 -3.52 14.23 -2.96
C PRO A 19 -3.35 14.35 -1.44
N THR A 20 -4.41 14.14 -0.65
CA THR A 20 -4.38 14.24 0.82
C THR A 20 -4.04 12.92 1.51
N THR A 21 -3.90 11.82 0.76
CA THR A 21 -3.48 10.51 1.27
C THR A 21 -2.25 10.66 2.17
N ALA A 22 -2.33 10.16 3.41
CA ALA A 22 -1.24 10.30 4.37
C ALA A 22 0.01 9.48 3.99
N TYR A 23 1.16 10.13 3.89
CA TYR A 23 2.46 9.47 3.71
C TYR A 23 3.60 10.30 4.31
N SER A 24 4.78 9.69 4.39
CA SER A 24 6.01 10.38 4.79
C SER A 24 7.24 9.82 4.07
N CYS A 25 7.80 8.68 4.51
CA CYS A 25 9.12 8.23 4.05
C CYS A 25 9.17 7.60 2.64
N GLN A 26 8.06 7.04 2.16
CA GLN A 26 7.96 6.22 0.94
C GLN A 26 8.96 5.03 0.84
N GLN A 27 9.56 4.65 1.97
CA GLN A 27 10.62 3.63 2.04
C GLN A 27 10.24 2.47 2.99
N GLY A 28 9.00 2.45 3.48
CA GLY A 28 8.47 1.36 4.29
C GLY A 28 8.91 1.32 5.76
N PHE A 29 9.51 2.39 6.30
CA PHE A 29 10.00 2.39 7.70
C PHE A 29 9.20 3.28 8.67
N CYS A 30 8.39 4.24 8.19
CA CYS A 30 7.68 5.18 9.07
C CYS A 30 6.26 4.72 9.47
N GLY A 31 5.64 3.81 8.70
CA GLY A 31 4.28 3.33 8.95
C GLY A 31 3.12 4.29 8.63
N THR A 32 3.39 5.54 8.22
CA THR A 32 2.34 6.57 7.97
C THR A 32 1.33 6.16 6.90
N CYS A 33 1.77 5.50 5.83
CA CYS A 33 0.92 5.07 4.71
C CYS A 33 0.30 3.67 4.92
N LYS A 34 0.13 3.25 6.16
CA LYS A 34 -0.43 1.94 6.50
C LYS A 34 -1.93 1.95 6.27
N VAL A 35 -2.45 0.95 5.58
CA VAL A 35 -3.89 0.74 5.36
C VAL A 35 -4.30 -0.66 5.83
N ARG A 36 -5.59 -0.84 6.08
CA ARG A 36 -6.17 -2.14 6.41
C ARG A 36 -6.51 -2.91 5.13
N VAL A 37 -6.17 -4.18 5.08
CA VAL A 37 -6.48 -5.12 4.00
C VAL A 37 -7.80 -5.82 4.33
N LEU A 38 -8.75 -5.75 3.41
CA LEU A 38 -10.06 -6.39 3.51
C LEU A 38 -10.11 -7.74 2.76
N ALA A 39 -9.35 -7.87 1.67
CA ALA A 39 -9.23 -9.10 0.90
C ALA A 39 -7.97 -9.13 0.03
N GLY A 40 -7.51 -10.33 -0.32
CA GLY A 40 -6.32 -10.54 -1.15
C GLY A 40 -5.05 -10.80 -0.33
N GLN A 41 -3.97 -11.18 -1.01
CA GLN A 41 -2.68 -11.50 -0.40
C GLN A 41 -1.67 -10.38 -0.69
N VAL A 42 -0.96 -9.93 0.34
CA VAL A 42 0.00 -8.84 0.27
C VAL A 42 1.43 -9.37 0.34
N ASP A 43 2.24 -9.02 -0.65
CA ASP A 43 3.69 -9.12 -0.62
C ASP A 43 4.23 -7.95 0.20
N ARG A 44 4.52 -8.23 1.48
CA ARG A 44 4.95 -7.24 2.47
C ARG A 44 6.42 -6.92 2.30
N ARG A 45 6.71 -5.65 2.03
CA ARG A 45 8.07 -5.14 1.79
C ARG A 45 8.47 -4.04 2.78
N GLY A 46 7.69 -3.87 3.85
CA GLY A 46 7.97 -2.93 4.93
C GLY A 46 9.22 -3.31 5.72
N ARG A 47 9.72 -2.34 6.49
CA ARG A 47 10.83 -2.49 7.45
C ARG A 47 10.38 -2.35 8.90
N ILE A 48 9.07 -2.44 9.13
CA ILE A 48 8.43 -2.40 10.45
C ILE A 48 7.59 -3.66 10.63
N ILE A 49 7.11 -3.87 11.84
CA ILE A 49 6.13 -4.93 12.11
C ILE A 49 4.78 -4.50 11.50
N GLU A 50 4.29 -5.31 10.56
CA GLU A 50 2.98 -5.20 9.93
C GLU A 50 2.10 -6.36 10.43
N GLY A 51 0.83 -6.07 10.72
CA GLY A 51 -0.16 -7.11 10.97
C GLY A 51 -0.56 -7.86 9.69
N ASP A 52 -1.16 -9.05 9.86
CA ASP A 52 -1.61 -9.90 8.74
C ASP A 52 -2.68 -9.25 7.86
N ASN A 53 -3.40 -8.27 8.40
CA ASN A 53 -4.41 -7.49 7.67
C ASN A 53 -3.95 -6.04 7.42
N GLU A 54 -2.65 -5.79 7.42
CA GLU A 54 -2.06 -4.48 7.15
C GLU A 54 -1.20 -4.51 5.90
N MET A 55 -1.08 -3.33 5.27
CA MET A 55 -0.26 -3.10 4.09
C MET A 55 0.33 -1.68 4.12
N LEU A 56 1.63 -1.55 3.89
CA LEU A 56 2.26 -0.27 3.54
C LEU A 56 2.15 0.01 2.03
N VAL A 57 1.22 0.87 1.61
CA VAL A 57 0.94 1.12 0.17
C VAL A 57 2.10 1.75 -0.62
N CYS A 58 3.11 2.30 0.06
CA CYS A 58 4.29 2.86 -0.59
C CYS A 58 5.28 1.81 -1.11
N VAL A 59 5.32 0.61 -0.53
CA VAL A 59 6.35 -0.41 -0.86
C VAL A 59 5.77 -1.80 -1.10
N SER A 60 4.69 -2.16 -0.40
CA SER A 60 4.09 -3.49 -0.50
C SER A 60 3.25 -3.61 -1.76
N ARG A 61 3.07 -4.84 -2.26
CA ARG A 61 2.29 -5.12 -3.48
C ARG A 61 1.31 -6.27 -3.25
N ALA A 62 0.43 -6.49 -4.21
CA ALA A 62 -0.41 -7.68 -4.23
C ALA A 62 0.41 -8.89 -4.70
N VAL A 63 0.30 -10.04 -4.02
CA VAL A 63 0.91 -11.31 -4.47
C VAL A 63 0.20 -11.80 -5.75
N SER A 64 -1.13 -11.76 -5.72
CA SER A 64 -2.00 -12.07 -6.86
C SER A 64 -2.75 -10.80 -7.24
N GLY A 65 -3.11 -10.64 -8.52
CA GLY A 65 -3.41 -9.35 -9.17
C GLY A 65 -4.48 -8.41 -8.58
N ARG A 66 -5.06 -8.68 -7.40
CA ARG A 66 -5.96 -7.77 -6.70
C ARG A 66 -5.82 -7.88 -5.18
N VAL A 67 -5.79 -6.72 -4.53
CA VAL A 67 -5.99 -6.53 -3.07
C VAL A 67 -7.11 -5.51 -2.89
N VAL A 68 -7.92 -5.69 -1.85
CA VAL A 68 -8.95 -4.74 -1.41
C VAL A 68 -8.50 -4.14 -0.09
N ILE A 69 -8.46 -2.82 0.00
CA ILE A 69 -8.04 -2.06 1.17
C ILE A 69 -9.16 -1.15 1.66
N ASP A 70 -9.10 -0.78 2.94
CA ASP A 70 -9.92 0.27 3.53
C ASP A 70 -9.10 1.57 3.52
N ALA A 71 -9.46 2.48 2.62
CA ALA A 71 -8.74 3.71 2.31
C ALA A 71 -9.73 4.85 2.08
#